data_AF-A0A917XTZ8-F1
#
_entry.id   AF-A0A917XTZ8-F1
#
_cell.length_a   1.000
_cell.length_b   1.000
_cell.length_c   1.000
_cell.angle_alpha   90.00
_cell.angle_beta   90.00
_cell.angle_gamma   90.00
#
_symmetry.space_group_name_H-M   'P 1'
#
loop_
_entity.id
_entity.type
_entity.pdbx_description
1 polymer ?
#
loop_
_entity_poly.entity_id
_entity_poly.type
_entity_poly.pdbx_seq_one_letter_code
_entity_poly.pdbx_strand_id
1 'polypeptide(L)' 'MGEQERYKNMLRKIIDETENEKIQTSEELIRTLINELTTNIGVKSQHPLVK' A
#
# COMPACT_ATOMS: atom_id res chain seq x y z
N MET A 1 -8.22 11.98 13.67
CA MET A 1 -6.86 11.43 13.91
C MET A 1 -6.64 10.03 13.30
N GLY A 2 -7.67 9.23 13.00
CA GLY A 2 -7.45 7.84 12.55
C GLY A 2 -6.87 7.67 11.14
N GLU A 3 -7.20 8.53 10.18
CA GLU A 3 -6.78 8.35 8.78
C GLU A 3 -5.30 8.69 8.55
N GLN A 4 -4.84 9.82 9.09
CA GLN A 4 -3.43 10.22 9.05
C GLN A 4 -2.52 9.15 9.68
N GLU A 5 -2.94 8.56 10.81
CA GLU A 5 -2.15 7.51 11.45
C GLU A 5 -2.11 6.22 10.61
N ARG A 6 -3.17 5.90 9.86
CA ARG A 6 -3.18 4.78 8.92
C ARG A 6 -2.20 4.99 7.76
N TYR A 7 -2.19 6.18 7.15
CA TYR A 7 -1.21 6.48 6.11
C TYR A 7 0.22 6.43 6.64
N LYS A 8 0.46 6.96 7.84
CA LYS A 8 1.77 6.93 8.49
C LYS A 8 2.24 5.49 8.74
N ASN A 9 1.36 4.62 9.23
CA ASN A 9 1.68 3.21 9.46
C ASN A 9 1.94 2.45 8.15
N MET A 10 1.17 2.73 7.10
CA MET A 10 1.40 2.18 5.76
C MET A 10 2.79 2.57 5.24
N LEU A 11 3.11 3.87 5.28
CA LEU A 11 4.40 4.36 4.78
C LEU A 11 5.57 3.77 5.58
N ARG A 12 5.44 3.68 6.91
CA ARG A 12 6.45 3.03 7.76
C ARG A 12 6.69 1.58 7.34
N LYS A 13 5.63 0.79 7.14
CA LYS A 13 5.74 -0.60 6.70
C LYS A 13 6.48 -0.72 5.37
N ILE A 14 6.17 0.14 4.41
CA ILE A 14 6.77 0.07 3.06
C ILE A 14 8.24 0.47 3.09
N ILE A 15 8.61 1.46 3.90
CA ILE A 15 10.02 1.81 4.16
C ILE A 15 10.74 0.60 4.76
N ASP A 16 10.18 0.02 5.84
CA ASP A 16 10.78 -1.13 6.51
C ASP A 16 10.93 -2.33 5.54
N GLU A 17 9.95 -2.61 4.69
CA GLU A 17 10.02 -3.70 3.70
C GLU A 17 11.03 -3.43 2.58
N THR A 18 11.22 -2.17 2.20
CA THR A 18 12.23 -1.77 1.21
C THR A 18 13.65 -1.86 1.79
N GLU A 19 13.86 -1.34 3.00
CA GLU A 19 15.16 -1.36 3.69
C GLU A 19 15.62 -2.78 4.04
N ASN A 20 14.67 -3.69 4.33
CA ASN A 20 14.96 -5.09 4.62
C ASN A 20 14.98 -6.00 3.38
N GLU A 21 15.15 -5.43 2.18
CA GLU A 21 15.26 -6.14 0.90
C GLU A 21 14.07 -7.08 0.56
N LYS A 22 12.90 -6.87 1.19
CA LYS A 22 11.67 -7.62 0.89
C LYS A 22 10.97 -7.09 -0.36
N ILE A 23 11.13 -5.80 -0.64
CA ILE A 23 10.73 -5.14 -1.89
C ILE A 23 12.01 -4.86 -2.65
N GLN A 24 12.23 -5.57 -3.76
CA GLN A 24 13.46 -5.50 -4.53
C GLN A 24 13.30 -4.71 -5.83
N THR A 25 12.05 -4.52 -6.25
CA THR A 25 11.72 -3.81 -7.48
C THR A 25 10.69 -2.70 -7.26
N SER A 26 10.74 -1.69 -8.13
CA SER A 26 9.72 -0.63 -8.15
C SER A 26 8.32 -1.16 -8.41
N GLU A 27 8.18 -2.28 -9.13
CA GLU A 27 6.88 -2.92 -9.36
C GLU A 27 6.30 -3.51 -8.07
N GLU A 28 7.11 -4.22 -7.28
CA GLU A 28 6.71 -4.76 -5.97
C GLU A 28 6.34 -3.65 -4.99
N LEU A 29 7.08 -2.53 -5.02
CA LEU A 29 6.75 -1.33 -4.23
C LEU A 29 5.35 -0.82 -4.56
N ILE A 30 5.07 -0.61 -5.85
CA ILE A 30 3.78 -0.08 -6.32
C ILE A 30 2.64 -1.06 -6.00
N ARG A 31 2.84 -2.36 -6.20
CA ARG A 31 1.84 -3.38 -5.86
C ARG A 31 1.53 -3.38 -4.36
N THR A 32 2.55 -3.27 -3.52
CA THR A 32 2.40 -3.23 -2.07
C THR A 32 1.64 -1.97 -1.63
N LEU A 33 1.98 -0.81 -2.19
CA LEU A 33 1.24 0.45 -1.98
C LEU A 33 -0.25 0.31 -2.33
N ILE A 34 -0.56 -0.23 -3.52
CA ILE A 34 -1.95 -0.41 -3.96
C ILE A 34 -2.71 -1.35 -3.01
N ASN A 35 -2.08 -2.45 -2.61
CA ASN A 35 -2.69 -3.41 -1.68
C ASN A 35 -3.00 -2.77 -0.32
N GLU A 36 -2.08 -1.98 0.22
CA GLU A 36 -2.27 -1.26 1.49
C GLU A 36 -3.39 -0.20 1.39
N LEU A 37 -3.42 0.57 0.31
CA LEU A 37 -4.43 1.60 0.07
C LEU A 37 -5.84 1.01 -0.08
N THR A 38 -5.95 -0.12 -0.78
CA THR A 38 -7.24 -0.81 -1.01
C THR A 38 -7.73 -1.54 0.24
N THR A 39 -6.83 -2.18 1.00
CA THR A 39 -7.18 -3.02 2.15
C THR A 39 -7.40 -2.22 3.43
N ASN A 40 -6.51 -1.27 3.75
CA ASN A 40 -6.44 -0.65 5.08
C ASN A 40 -7.02 0.77 5.11
N ILE A 41 -7.00 1.46 3.98
CA ILE A 41 -7.49 2.84 3.86
C ILE A 41 -8.91 2.88 3.26
N GLY A 42 -9.38 1.75 2.71
CA GLY A 42 -10.75 1.61 2.27
C GLY A 42 -11.06 2.44 1.03
N VAL A 43 -10.07 2.64 0.15
CA VAL A 43 -10.31 3.13 -1.20
C VAL A 43 -11.08 2.04 -1.93
N LYS A 44 -12.42 2.04 -1.79
CA LYS A 44 -13.30 1.13 -2.53
C LYS A 44 -13.11 1.43 -4.01
N SER A 45 -12.39 0.57 -4.71
CA SER A 45 -12.36 0.56 -6.17
C SER A 45 -13.77 0.19 -6.67
N GLN A 46 -14.64 1.18 -6.85
CA GLN A 46 -15.75 1.04 -7.78
C GLN A 46 -15.20 1.12 -9.20
N HIS A 47 -14.60 0.03 -9.69
CA HIS A 47 -14.56 -0.22 -11.12
C HIS A 47 -14.42 -1.72 -11.37
N PRO A 48 -15.45 -2.38 -11.93
CA PRO A 48 -15.30 -3.76 -12.35
C PRO A 48 -14.26 -3.81 -13.47
N LEU A 49 -13.34 -4.78 -13.37
CA LEU A 49 -12.49 -5.19 -14.47
C LEU A 49 -13.41 -5.51 -15.66
N VAL A 50 -13.29 -4.72 -16.73
CA VAL A 50 -13.95 -4.99 -18.01
C VAL A 50 -13.40 -6.34 -18.49
N LYS A 51 -14.32 -7.29 -18.70
CA LYS A 51 -14.04 -8.63 -19.24
C LYS A 51 -13.36 -8.59 -20.59
#